data_AF-A0A166S8X7-F1
#
_entry.id   AF-A0A166S8X7-F1
#
_cell.length_a   1.000
_cell.length_b   1.000
_cell.length_c   1.000
_cell.angle_alpha   90.00
_cell.angle_beta   90.00
_cell.angle_gamma   90.00
#
_symmetry.space_group_name_H-M   'P 1'
#
loop_
_entity.id
_entity.type
_entity.pdbx_description
1 polymer ?
#
loop_
_entity_poly.entity_id
_entity_poly.type
_entity_poly.pdbx_seq_one_letter_code
_entity_poly.pdbx_strand_id
1 'polypeptide(L)'
;MWIYEKKLEYPVKIKTKDIQMAKYLTAQYGGPDGELSAAIRYLNQRYTMPSGSTKALLTDIGTEELAHVEIIATMIYQLLKDDTIDELKEAGLASHYTQHGRATFPQDANGVPWTSAYIQATGDPITDLHEDMAAEQKARTTYEHLITLTDDPDVIVVLKFLWAREIVHFQRFGEALVHVQDNMDAKKCF
;
A
#
# COMPACT_ATOMS: atom_id res chain seq x y z
N MET A 1 5.89 -5.34 -19.77
CA MET A 1 7.20 -4.67 -19.70
C MET A 1 7.06 -3.58 -18.66
N TRP A 2 8.00 -3.46 -17.72
CA TRP A 2 8.03 -2.39 -16.73
C TRP A 2 9.09 -1.38 -17.13
N ILE A 3 8.84 -0.10 -16.82
CA ILE A 3 9.80 0.98 -16.98
C ILE A 3 9.93 1.63 -15.61
N TYR A 4 11.16 1.82 -15.16
CA TYR A 4 11.45 2.54 -13.93
C TYR A 4 11.99 3.92 -14.28
N GLU A 5 11.41 4.94 -13.67
CA GLU A 5 11.92 6.30 -13.72
C GLU A 5 12.51 6.64 -12.36
N LYS A 6 13.71 7.22 -12.32
CA LYS A 6 14.43 7.56 -11.07
C LYS A 6 13.82 8.81 -10.38
N LYS A 7 12.52 8.78 -10.14
CA LYS A 7 11.76 9.80 -9.42
C LYS A 7 10.66 9.11 -8.63
N LEU A 8 10.43 9.59 -7.41
CA LEU A 8 9.25 9.21 -6.64
C LEU A 8 8.02 9.86 -7.28
N GLU A 9 6.89 9.18 -7.22
CA GLU A 9 5.60 9.74 -7.65
C GLU A 9 5.27 11.01 -6.85
N TYR A 10 5.52 10.98 -5.53
CA TYR A 10 5.41 12.13 -4.65
C TYR A 10 6.73 12.40 -3.91
N PRO A 11 7.20 13.65 -3.81
CA PRO A 11 8.46 13.96 -3.13
C PRO A 11 8.43 13.61 -1.64
N VAL A 12 9.40 12.80 -1.18
CA VAL A 12 9.63 12.49 0.24
C VAL A 12 10.88 13.22 0.73
N LYS A 13 10.71 14.18 1.65
CA LYS A 13 11.78 15.06 2.15
C LYS A 13 11.70 15.23 3.67
N ILE A 14 11.75 14.12 4.39
CA ILE A 14 11.72 14.07 5.85
C ILE A 14 13.09 14.48 6.40
N LYS A 15 13.09 15.43 7.34
CA LYS A 15 14.31 16.03 7.90
C LYS A 15 14.63 15.52 9.30
N THR A 16 13.62 15.04 10.02
CA THR A 16 13.72 14.65 11.42
C THR A 16 13.71 13.13 11.53
N LYS A 17 14.62 12.58 12.35
CA LYS A 17 14.63 11.16 12.70
C LYS A 17 13.44 10.85 13.62
N ASP A 18 12.67 9.82 13.31
CA ASP A 18 11.64 9.26 14.19
C ASP A 18 11.51 7.75 13.96
N ILE A 19 12.19 7.01 14.83
CA ILE A 19 12.33 5.55 14.74
C ILE A 19 11.00 4.83 15.05
N GLN A 20 10.17 5.41 15.91
CA GLN A 20 8.86 4.84 16.22
C GLN A 20 7.93 4.99 15.03
N MET A 21 7.91 6.18 14.41
CA MET A 21 7.13 6.37 13.19
C MET A 21 7.62 5.47 12.06
N ALA A 22 8.94 5.29 11.89
CA ALA A 22 9.47 4.33 10.92
C ALA A 22 8.95 2.91 11.16
N LYS A 23 8.91 2.46 12.42
CA LYS A 23 8.33 1.17 12.79
C LYS A 23 6.84 1.11 12.45
N TYR A 24 6.05 2.13 12.77
CA TYR A 24 4.61 2.14 12.48
C TYR A 24 4.31 2.14 10.97
N LEU A 25 5.10 2.85 10.17
CA LEU A 25 4.95 2.87 8.70
C LEU A 25 5.11 1.49 8.06
N THR A 26 5.77 0.53 8.72
CA THR A 26 5.85 -0.84 8.20
C THR A 26 4.46 -1.49 8.06
N ALA A 27 3.45 -1.04 8.82
CA ALA A 27 2.06 -1.46 8.62
C ALA A 27 1.55 -1.19 7.19
N GLN A 28 1.91 -0.04 6.61
CA GLN A 28 1.60 0.30 5.22
C GLN A 28 2.64 -0.20 4.22
N TYR A 29 3.79 -0.70 4.67
CA TYR A 29 4.79 -1.30 3.78
C TYR A 29 4.48 -2.77 3.48
N GLY A 30 4.52 -3.61 4.52
CA GLY A 30 4.39 -5.07 4.42
C GLY A 30 3.25 -5.66 5.24
N GLY A 31 2.35 -4.82 5.76
CA GLY A 31 1.15 -5.27 6.46
C GLY A 31 0.07 -5.81 5.51
N PRO A 32 -0.98 -6.44 6.06
CA PRO A 32 -2.07 -7.05 5.29
C PRO A 32 -2.86 -6.04 4.45
N ASP A 33 -2.97 -4.81 4.94
CA ASP A 33 -3.72 -3.73 4.31
C ASP A 33 -2.79 -2.63 3.76
N GLY A 34 -1.48 -2.93 3.60
CA GLY A 34 -0.50 -1.98 3.08
C GLY A 34 -0.28 -2.07 1.57
N GLU A 35 0.56 -1.17 1.05
CA GLU A 35 0.73 -0.91 -0.39
C GLU A 35 1.26 -2.13 -1.15
N LEU A 36 2.12 -2.95 -0.52
CA LEU A 36 2.59 -4.18 -1.15
C LEU A 36 1.45 -5.17 -1.35
N SER A 37 0.53 -5.27 -0.39
CA SER A 37 -0.66 -6.11 -0.53
C SER A 37 -1.59 -5.57 -1.61
N ALA A 38 -1.82 -4.25 -1.65
CA ALA A 38 -2.60 -3.58 -2.70
C ALA A 38 -2.03 -3.84 -4.10
N ALA A 39 -0.74 -3.53 -4.32
CA ALA A 39 -0.06 -3.75 -5.60
C ALA A 39 -0.19 -5.21 -6.08
N ILE A 40 0.16 -6.17 -5.22
CA ILE A 40 0.16 -7.57 -5.61
C ILE A 40 -1.28 -8.07 -5.84
N ARG A 41 -2.27 -7.64 -5.05
CA ARG A 41 -3.68 -7.98 -5.26
C ARG A 41 -4.15 -7.57 -6.65
N TYR A 42 -4.06 -6.27 -6.98
CA TYR A 42 -4.64 -5.73 -8.20
C TYR A 42 -3.92 -6.24 -9.45
N LEU A 43 -2.59 -6.35 -9.41
CA LEU A 43 -1.79 -6.87 -10.52
C LEU A 43 -2.06 -8.37 -10.78
N ASN A 44 -2.54 -9.14 -9.80
CA ASN A 44 -2.94 -10.53 -9.99
C ASN A 44 -4.38 -10.65 -10.48
N GLN A 45 -5.32 -9.93 -9.87
CA GLN A 45 -6.74 -10.00 -10.23
C GLN A 45 -7.04 -9.45 -11.64
N ARG A 46 -6.22 -8.56 -12.20
CA ARG A 46 -6.42 -8.01 -13.56
C ARG A 46 -6.62 -9.07 -14.64
N TYR A 47 -6.04 -10.27 -14.49
CA TYR A 47 -6.04 -11.28 -15.55
C TYR A 47 -7.41 -11.89 -15.80
N THR A 48 -8.26 -11.93 -14.77
CA THR A 48 -9.61 -12.48 -14.77
C THR A 48 -10.69 -11.41 -14.95
N MET A 49 -10.31 -10.13 -15.05
CA MET A 49 -11.26 -9.05 -15.32
C MET A 49 -11.94 -9.18 -16.70
N PRO A 50 -13.27 -8.96 -16.78
CA PRO A 50 -14.08 -9.34 -17.94
C PRO A 50 -14.04 -8.33 -19.10
N SER A 51 -13.54 -7.11 -18.87
CA SER A 51 -13.46 -6.06 -19.90
C SER A 51 -12.04 -5.49 -20.01
N GLY A 52 -11.73 -4.92 -21.18
CA GLY A 52 -10.46 -4.23 -21.39
C GLY A 52 -10.28 -3.04 -20.43
N SER A 53 -11.36 -2.32 -20.12
CA SER A 53 -11.35 -1.18 -19.20
C SER A 53 -11.07 -1.59 -17.74
N THR A 54 -11.67 -2.68 -17.27
CA THR A 54 -11.47 -3.17 -15.89
C THR A 54 -10.09 -3.80 -15.71
N LYS A 55 -9.61 -4.54 -16.72
CA LYS A 55 -8.22 -5.01 -16.76
C LYS A 55 -7.21 -3.86 -16.77
N ALA A 56 -7.48 -2.81 -17.54
CA ALA A 56 -6.64 -1.61 -17.56
C ALA A 56 -6.63 -0.92 -16.20
N LEU A 57 -7.79 -0.72 -15.58
CA LEU A 57 -7.89 -0.09 -14.27
C LEU A 57 -7.03 -0.79 -13.20
N LEU A 58 -7.17 -2.10 -13.05
CA LEU A 58 -6.37 -2.87 -12.08
C LEU A 58 -4.87 -2.86 -12.42
N THR A 59 -4.53 -2.75 -13.72
CA THR A 59 -3.14 -2.60 -14.15
C THR A 59 -2.59 -1.24 -13.75
N ASP A 60 -3.37 -0.17 -13.96
CA ASP A 60 -2.96 1.20 -13.68
C ASP A 60 -2.83 1.43 -12.18
N ILE A 61 -3.85 1.09 -11.39
CA ILE A 61 -3.81 1.23 -9.93
C ILE A 61 -2.72 0.33 -9.34
N GLY A 62 -2.69 -0.97 -9.67
CA GLY A 62 -1.64 -1.85 -9.13
C GLY A 62 -0.21 -1.45 -9.51
N THR A 63 -0.03 -0.69 -10.59
CA THR A 63 1.26 -0.09 -10.97
C THR A 63 1.57 1.14 -10.12
N GLU A 64 0.56 1.96 -9.86
CA GLU A 64 0.65 3.10 -8.95
C GLU A 64 1.00 2.66 -7.52
N GLU A 65 0.38 1.58 -7.03
CA GLU A 65 0.67 1.02 -5.70
C GLU A 65 2.15 0.62 -5.53
N LEU A 66 2.84 0.19 -6.60
CA LEU A 66 4.28 -0.08 -6.53
C LEU A 66 5.10 1.21 -6.33
N ALA A 67 4.61 2.36 -6.80
CA ALA A 67 5.20 3.66 -6.46
C ALA A 67 4.91 4.04 -5.00
N HIS A 68 3.73 3.68 -4.46
CA HIS A 68 3.41 3.90 -3.04
C HIS A 68 4.28 3.04 -2.12
N VAL A 69 4.56 1.79 -2.50
CA VAL A 69 5.57 0.94 -1.85
C VAL A 69 6.94 1.63 -1.80
N GLU A 70 7.38 2.26 -2.90
CA GLU A 70 8.65 3.01 -2.94
C GLU A 70 8.62 4.27 -2.05
N ILE A 71 7.48 4.97 -2.00
CA ILE A 71 7.27 6.13 -1.12
C ILE A 71 7.40 5.71 0.34
N ILE A 72 6.66 4.70 0.80
CA ILE A 72 6.70 4.23 2.19
C ILE A 72 8.09 3.72 2.56
N ALA A 73 8.74 2.92 1.69
CA ALA A 73 10.11 2.47 1.91
C ALA A 73 11.08 3.65 2.05
N THR A 74 10.91 4.69 1.24
CA THR A 74 11.72 5.92 1.33
C THR A 74 11.47 6.67 2.63
N MET A 75 10.22 6.76 3.09
CA MET A 75 9.89 7.39 4.36
C MET A 75 10.57 6.66 5.52
N ILE A 76 10.43 5.33 5.58
CA ILE A 76 11.09 4.48 6.60
C ILE A 76 12.61 4.69 6.57
N TYR A 77 13.21 4.68 5.38
CA TYR A 77 14.64 4.88 5.21
C TYR A 77 15.12 6.25 5.72
N GLN A 78 14.40 7.33 5.40
CA GLN A 78 14.75 8.67 5.86
C GLN A 78 14.55 8.84 7.37
N LEU A 79 13.51 8.24 7.94
CA LEU A 79 13.19 8.33 9.36
C LEU A 79 14.15 7.54 10.27
N LEU A 80 14.81 6.50 9.74
CA LEU A 80 15.85 5.73 10.44
C LEU A 80 17.27 6.27 10.23
N LYS A 81 17.42 7.32 9.43
CA LYS A 81 18.75 7.87 9.14
C LYS A 81 19.42 8.37 10.41
N ASP A 82 20.69 8.01 10.58
CA ASP A 82 21.54 8.39 11.72
C ASP A 82 21.02 7.87 13.08
N ASP A 83 20.26 6.77 13.07
CA ASP A 83 19.92 6.03 14.28
C ASP A 83 21.14 5.35 14.93
N THR A 84 21.05 5.16 16.25
CA THR A 84 22.00 4.36 17.02
C THR A 84 21.39 3.01 17.37
N ILE A 85 22.24 2.04 17.69
CA ILE A 85 21.78 0.70 18.09
C ILE A 85 20.95 0.75 19.38
N ASP A 86 21.26 1.66 20.29
CA ASP A 86 20.51 1.77 21.55
C ASP A 86 19.12 2.38 21.33
N GLU A 87 18.99 3.39 20.47
CA GLU A 87 17.68 3.92 20.06
C GLU A 87 16.82 2.86 19.35
N LEU A 88 17.44 2.01 18.50
CA LEU A 88 16.75 0.88 17.86
C LEU A 88 16.24 -0.14 18.90
N LYS A 89 17.02 -0.43 19.95
CA LYS A 89 16.58 -1.31 21.04
C LYS A 89 15.41 -0.70 21.80
N GLU A 90 15.48 0.59 22.12
CA GLU A 90 14.41 1.33 22.82
C GLU A 90 13.10 1.34 22.01
N ALA A 91 13.18 1.43 20.68
CA ALA A 91 12.03 1.31 19.79
C ALA A 91 11.52 -0.14 19.57
N GLY A 92 12.21 -1.14 20.14
CA GLY A 92 11.89 -2.55 19.96
C GLY A 92 12.21 -3.09 18.56
N LEU A 93 13.22 -2.53 17.90
CA LEU A 93 13.71 -2.94 16.56
C LEU A 93 15.00 -3.77 16.62
N ALA A 94 15.45 -4.19 17.80
CA ALA A 94 16.67 -4.99 17.95
C ALA A 94 16.64 -6.33 17.18
N SER A 95 15.47 -7.00 17.17
CA SER A 95 15.25 -8.25 16.42
C SER A 95 15.35 -8.01 14.91
N HIS A 96 14.68 -6.97 14.42
CA HIS A 96 14.77 -6.54 13.02
C HIS A 96 16.22 -6.23 12.63
N TYR A 97 16.95 -5.45 13.44
CA TYR A 97 18.35 -5.11 13.18
C TYR A 97 19.25 -6.35 13.10
N THR A 98 18.99 -7.34 13.95
CA THR A 98 19.77 -8.60 13.97
C THR A 98 19.67 -9.34 12.64
N GLN A 99 18.51 -9.31 11.98
CA GLN A 99 18.27 -10.03 10.73
C GLN A 99 18.55 -9.18 9.48
N HIS A 100 18.23 -7.89 9.53
CA HIS A 100 18.15 -7.02 8.36
C HIS A 100 19.07 -5.79 8.43
N GLY A 101 19.74 -5.57 9.56
CA GLY A 101 20.49 -4.34 9.81
C GLY A 101 19.57 -3.12 9.72
N ARG A 102 19.86 -2.21 8.78
CA ARG A 102 19.05 -1.01 8.47
C ARG A 102 18.32 -1.12 7.14
N ALA A 103 18.29 -2.31 6.53
CA ALA A 103 17.57 -2.51 5.28
C ALA A 103 16.06 -2.47 5.53
N THR A 104 15.31 -1.87 4.61
CA THR A 104 13.85 -2.04 4.62
C THR A 104 13.50 -3.51 4.36
N PHE A 105 12.51 -4.02 5.08
CA PHE A 105 12.05 -5.40 4.95
C PHE A 105 10.51 -5.40 4.94
N PRO A 106 9.86 -6.12 3.99
CA PRO A 106 8.40 -6.14 3.88
C PRO A 106 7.79 -6.98 5.01
N GLN A 107 7.46 -6.31 6.11
CA GLN A 107 6.81 -6.86 7.29
C GLN A 107 5.81 -5.85 7.85
N ASP A 108 4.94 -6.29 8.75
CA ASP A 108 4.06 -5.39 9.52
C ASP A 108 4.78 -4.73 10.72
N ALA A 109 4.05 -3.87 11.44
CA ALA A 109 4.54 -3.14 12.62
C ALA A 109 4.94 -4.05 13.82
N ASN A 110 4.53 -5.31 13.80
CA ASN A 110 4.89 -6.33 14.80
C ASN A 110 6.03 -7.24 14.32
N GLY A 111 6.56 -7.03 13.11
CA GLY A 111 7.63 -7.84 12.53
C GLY A 111 7.15 -9.13 11.88
N VAL A 112 5.86 -9.27 11.56
CA VAL A 112 5.35 -10.41 10.80
C VAL A 112 5.66 -10.18 9.32
N PRO A 113 6.43 -11.07 8.65
CA PRO A 113 6.74 -10.91 7.23
C PRO A 113 5.48 -10.87 6.37
N TRP A 114 5.52 -10.07 5.31
CA TRP A 114 4.47 -10.07 4.31
C TRP A 114 4.26 -11.47 3.73
N THR A 115 3.00 -11.84 3.49
CA THR A 115 2.63 -13.16 2.98
C THR A 115 1.48 -13.05 1.99
N SER A 116 1.46 -13.95 1.00
CA SER A 116 0.34 -14.05 0.07
C SER A 116 -0.98 -14.42 0.75
N ALA A 117 -0.96 -14.86 2.01
CA ALA A 117 -2.17 -15.10 2.80
C ALA A 117 -2.97 -13.82 3.10
N TYR A 118 -2.40 -12.63 2.87
CA TYR A 118 -3.08 -11.34 3.09
C TYR A 118 -4.04 -10.93 1.97
N ILE A 119 -3.94 -11.56 0.80
CA ILE A 119 -4.72 -11.18 -0.38
C ILE A 119 -5.54 -12.37 -0.88
N GLN A 120 -6.61 -12.10 -1.62
CA GLN A 120 -7.35 -13.09 -2.38
C GLN A 120 -7.44 -12.67 -3.86
N ALA A 121 -7.66 -13.67 -4.71
CA ALA A 121 -7.93 -13.50 -6.14
C ALA A 121 -8.75 -14.71 -6.57
N THR A 122 -10.05 -14.51 -6.67
CA THR A 122 -11.02 -15.62 -6.84
C THR A 122 -11.31 -15.90 -8.30
N GLY A 123 -11.12 -14.90 -9.17
CA GLY A 123 -11.51 -14.96 -10.57
C GLY A 123 -12.97 -14.59 -10.81
N ASP A 124 -13.77 -14.38 -9.75
CA ASP A 124 -15.07 -13.74 -9.84
C ASP A 124 -14.89 -12.21 -9.72
N PRO A 125 -15.14 -11.45 -10.80
CA PRO A 125 -14.78 -10.05 -10.84
C PRO A 125 -15.61 -9.16 -9.91
N ILE A 126 -16.82 -9.60 -9.54
CA ILE A 126 -17.63 -8.87 -8.55
C ILE A 126 -17.01 -9.05 -7.17
N THR A 127 -16.65 -10.28 -6.80
CA THR A 127 -16.02 -10.60 -5.51
C THR A 127 -14.68 -9.89 -5.36
N ASP A 128 -13.83 -9.97 -6.40
CA ASP A 128 -12.51 -9.37 -6.40
C ASP A 128 -12.60 -7.82 -6.27
N LEU A 129 -13.52 -7.15 -6.98
CA LEU A 129 -13.71 -5.69 -6.86
C LEU A 129 -14.25 -5.25 -5.49
N HIS A 130 -15.05 -6.08 -4.80
CA HIS A 130 -15.45 -5.79 -3.42
C HIS A 130 -14.28 -5.93 -2.44
N GLU A 131 -13.40 -6.92 -2.66
CA GLU A 131 -12.16 -7.04 -1.89
C GLU A 131 -11.30 -5.79 -2.06
N ASP A 132 -11.13 -5.32 -3.29
CA ASP A 132 -10.33 -4.13 -3.61
C ASP A 132 -10.89 -2.89 -2.91
N MET A 133 -12.20 -2.64 -3.02
CA MET A 133 -12.85 -1.54 -2.30
C MET A 133 -12.67 -1.64 -0.78
N ALA A 134 -12.73 -2.86 -0.22
CA ALA A 134 -12.51 -3.06 1.21
C ALA A 134 -11.04 -2.85 1.60
N ALA A 135 -10.10 -3.22 0.73
CA ALA A 135 -8.66 -3.01 0.94
C ALA A 135 -8.34 -1.51 1.05
N GLU A 136 -8.78 -0.71 0.08
CA GLU A 136 -8.58 0.76 0.06
C GLU A 136 -9.16 1.44 1.31
N GLN A 137 -10.32 0.98 1.81
CA GLN A 137 -10.90 1.54 3.05
C GLN A 137 -10.08 1.20 4.30
N LYS A 138 -9.51 -0.01 4.38
CA LYS A 138 -8.65 -0.42 5.49
C LYS A 138 -7.30 0.31 5.45
N ALA A 139 -6.71 0.44 4.28
CA ALA A 139 -5.49 1.23 4.05
C ALA A 139 -5.72 2.71 4.42
N ARG A 140 -6.80 3.35 3.93
CA ARG A 140 -7.21 4.71 4.32
C ARG A 140 -7.30 4.89 5.84
N THR A 141 -7.92 3.93 6.53
CA THR A 141 -8.06 3.97 7.99
C THR A 141 -6.70 3.87 8.69
N THR A 142 -5.81 3.01 8.19
CA THR A 142 -4.44 2.90 8.69
C THR A 142 -3.66 4.21 8.49
N TYR A 143 -3.83 4.89 7.36
CA TYR A 143 -3.25 6.23 7.15
C TYR A 143 -3.78 7.27 8.15
N GLU A 144 -5.07 7.25 8.47
CA GLU A 144 -5.64 8.15 9.48
C GLU A 144 -5.06 7.91 10.89
N HIS A 145 -4.81 6.64 11.23
CA HIS A 145 -4.10 6.30 12.47
C HIS A 145 -2.66 6.81 12.46
N LEU A 146 -1.92 6.57 11.37
CA LEU A 146 -0.53 7.04 11.21
C LEU A 146 -0.41 8.56 11.31
N ILE A 147 -1.33 9.30 10.67
CA ILE A 147 -1.40 10.77 10.76
C ILE A 147 -1.64 11.23 12.21
N THR A 148 -2.39 10.47 13.00
CA THR A 148 -2.66 10.79 14.41
C THR A 148 -1.45 10.55 15.32
N LEU A 149 -0.50 9.72 14.89
CA LEU A 149 0.67 9.31 15.70
C LEU A 149 1.88 10.25 15.56
N THR A 150 1.80 11.29 14.74
CA THR A 150 2.92 12.22 14.49
C THR A 150 2.44 13.65 14.32
N ASP A 151 3.28 14.61 14.68
CA ASP A 151 3.10 16.03 14.41
C ASP A 151 4.09 16.58 13.37
N ASP A 152 4.95 15.72 12.79
CA ASP A 152 5.95 16.11 11.79
C ASP A 152 5.25 16.48 10.46
N PRO A 153 5.31 17.75 10.02
CA PRO A 153 4.66 18.18 8.79
C PRO A 153 5.25 17.53 7.53
N ASP A 154 6.54 17.18 7.53
CA ASP A 154 7.21 16.52 6.40
C ASP A 154 6.74 15.05 6.25
N VAL A 155 6.30 14.41 7.35
CA VAL A 155 5.67 13.08 7.33
C VAL A 155 4.20 13.20 6.94
N ILE A 156 3.45 14.08 7.61
CA ILE A 156 1.99 14.24 7.42
C ILE A 156 1.64 14.58 5.97
N VAL A 157 2.43 15.42 5.30
CA VAL A 157 2.15 15.81 3.91
C VAL A 157 2.19 14.62 2.95
N VAL A 158 3.13 13.69 3.15
CA VAL A 158 3.25 12.47 2.33
C VAL A 158 2.13 11.49 2.66
N LEU A 159 1.81 11.30 3.95
CA LEU A 159 0.68 10.45 4.35
C LEU A 159 -0.66 10.96 3.81
N LYS A 160 -0.86 12.29 3.76
CA LYS A 160 -2.06 12.89 3.17
C LYS A 160 -2.15 12.68 1.66
N PHE A 161 -1.01 12.63 0.97
CA PHE A 161 -0.99 12.28 -0.44
C PHE A 161 -1.50 10.85 -0.63
N LEU A 162 -0.91 9.87 0.05
CA LEU A 162 -1.30 8.46 -0.04
C LEU A 162 -2.76 8.25 0.37
N TRP A 163 -3.17 8.82 1.52
CA TRP A 163 -4.57 8.81 1.97
C TRP A 163 -5.56 9.35 0.92
N ALA A 164 -5.19 10.38 0.16
CA ALA A 164 -6.04 10.90 -0.90
C ALA A 164 -6.11 9.95 -2.11
N ARG A 165 -5.05 9.18 -2.39
CA ARG A 165 -5.04 8.15 -3.43
C ARG A 165 -5.98 7.01 -3.09
N GLU A 166 -6.00 6.55 -1.84
CA GLU A 166 -6.96 5.54 -1.35
C GLU A 166 -8.42 5.89 -1.67
N ILE A 167 -8.79 7.17 -1.48
CA ILE A 167 -10.13 7.66 -1.79
C ILE A 167 -10.42 7.56 -3.29
N VAL A 168 -9.44 7.91 -4.13
CA VAL A 168 -9.58 7.86 -5.58
C VAL A 168 -9.69 6.40 -6.04
N HIS A 169 -8.81 5.53 -5.57
CA HIS A 169 -8.81 4.10 -5.92
C HIS A 169 -10.12 3.43 -5.52
N PHE A 170 -10.59 3.64 -4.29
CA PHE A 170 -11.89 3.18 -3.81
C PHE A 170 -13.03 3.58 -4.76
N GLN A 171 -13.07 4.85 -5.16
CA GLN A 171 -14.09 5.35 -6.09
C GLN A 171 -13.98 4.69 -7.47
N ARG A 172 -12.76 4.51 -8.00
CA ARG A 172 -12.55 3.86 -9.31
C ARG A 172 -12.93 2.39 -9.30
N PHE A 173 -12.63 1.66 -8.23
CA PHE A 173 -13.10 0.28 -8.08
C PHE A 173 -14.62 0.21 -7.98
N GLY A 174 -15.27 1.16 -7.28
CA GLY A 174 -16.73 1.28 -7.25
C GLY A 174 -17.35 1.53 -8.62
N GLU A 175 -16.78 2.43 -9.42
CA GLU A 175 -17.20 2.67 -10.81
C GLU A 175 -17.03 1.42 -11.69
N ALA A 176 -15.91 0.72 -11.54
CA ALA A 176 -15.65 -0.53 -12.25
C ALA A 176 -16.65 -1.63 -11.86
N LEU A 177 -17.01 -1.73 -10.58
CA LEU A 177 -17.97 -2.70 -10.08
C LEU A 177 -19.34 -2.53 -10.74
N VAL A 178 -19.84 -1.29 -10.82
CA VAL A 178 -21.10 -0.98 -11.53
C VAL A 178 -21.01 -1.44 -12.98
N HIS A 179 -19.91 -1.12 -13.67
CA HIS A 179 -19.72 -1.51 -15.07
C HIS A 179 -19.66 -3.04 -15.25
N VAL A 180 -19.01 -3.76 -14.35
CA VAL A 180 -18.97 -5.24 -14.38
C VAL A 180 -20.36 -5.82 -14.20
N GLN A 181 -21.13 -5.34 -13.23
CA GLN A 181 -22.48 -5.80 -12.96
C GLN A 181 -23.40 -5.57 -14.16
N ASP A 182 -23.41 -4.37 -14.74
CA ASP A 182 -24.21 -4.03 -15.92
C ASP A 182 -23.88 -4.96 -17.11
N ASN A 183 -22.59 -5.21 -17.36
CA ASN A 183 -22.16 -6.09 -18.44
C ASN A 183 -22.56 -7.56 -18.20
N MET A 184 -22.54 -8.02 -16.96
CA MET A 184 -22.91 -9.40 -16.62
C MET A 184 -24.43 -9.61 -16.71
N ASP A 185 -25.22 -8.62 -16.33
CA ASP A 185 -26.68 -8.70 -16.42
C ASP A 185 -27.18 -8.55 -17.86
N ALA A 186 -26.54 -7.70 -18.68
CA ALA A 186 -26.83 -7.62 -20.11
C ALA A 186 -26.61 -8.96 -20.85
N LYS A 187 -25.65 -9.78 -20.41
CA LYS A 187 -25.36 -11.11 -20.98
C LYS A 187 -26.36 -12.20 -20.57
N LYS A 188 -27.21 -11.95 -19.56
CA LYS A 188 -28.25 -12.90 -19.10
C LYS A 188 -29.58 -12.74 -19.83
N CYS A 189 -29.76 -11.67 -20.61
CA CYS A 189 -30.94 -11.49 -21.46
C CYS A 189 -30.79 -12.32 -22.74
N PHE A 190 -31.42 -13.50 -22.75
CA PHE A 190 -31.64 -14.33 -23.94
C PHE A 190 -32.95 -13.97 -24.63
#